data_AF-A0A959N2U9-F1
#
_entry.id   AF-A0A959N2U9-F1
#
_cell.length_a   1.000
_cell.length_b   1.000
_cell.length_c   1.000
_cell.angle_alpha   90.00
_cell.angle_beta   90.00
_cell.angle_gamma   90.00
#
_symmetry.space_group_name_H-M   'P 1'
#
loop_
_entity.id
_entity.type
_entity.pdbx_description
1 polymer ?
#
loop_
_entity_poly.entity_id
_entity_poly.type
_entity_poly.pdbx_seq_one_letter_code
_entity_poly.pdbx_strand_id
1 'polypeptide(L)'
;MQKFTKNYGFILALFVSISLILACGDKKESTSEKETTKKEETKSETKTESTTTTSGGNQLYFVEQYTSDGQEVGKSTKFFIKKKGGYITAMLRTGQPIGVGSVDVRLERESVDGSEIIDTQPYDVSPDKSYFFFDKITFYKSGDYKVTVFKKDGTPIASGTVEIEFE
;
A
#
# COMPACT_ATOMS: atom_id res chain seq x y z
N MET A 1 -11.05 23.75 35.27
CA MET A 1 -11.49 24.53 34.09
C MET A 1 -10.36 25.46 33.67
N GLN A 2 -9.63 25.13 32.61
CA GLN A 2 -8.68 26.05 31.98
C GLN A 2 -8.86 25.91 30.46
N LYS A 3 -9.43 26.95 29.86
CA LYS A 3 -9.57 27.11 28.41
C LYS A 3 -8.41 27.98 27.95
N PHE A 4 -7.59 27.47 27.04
CA PHE A 4 -6.67 28.30 26.26
C PHE A 4 -6.98 28.10 24.78
N THR A 5 -7.78 29.01 24.24
CA THR A 5 -7.92 29.26 22.81
C THR A 5 -6.81 30.20 22.37
N LYS A 6 -6.01 29.81 21.37
CA LYS A 6 -5.19 30.73 20.57
C LYS A 6 -5.27 30.33 19.11
N ASN A 7 -6.13 31.05 18.39
CA ASN A 7 -6.11 31.17 16.95
C ASN A 7 -5.11 32.29 16.57
N TYR A 8 -4.14 31.97 15.72
CA TYR A 8 -3.44 32.91 14.85
C TYR A 8 -3.62 32.31 13.44
N GLY A 9 -4.23 32.96 12.44
CA GLY A 9 -4.36 34.39 12.20
C GLY A 9 -3.25 34.86 11.28
N PHE A 10 -3.42 34.61 9.97
CA PHE A 10 -2.89 35.36 8.82
C PHE A 10 -1.36 35.49 8.65
N ILE A 11 -0.83 35.17 7.46
CA ILE A 11 -0.15 36.13 6.57
C ILE A 11 0.21 35.45 5.23
N LEU A 12 -0.30 36.08 4.17
CA LEU A 12 0.06 35.98 2.76
C LEU A 12 1.58 36.12 2.53
N ALA A 13 2.17 35.26 1.70
CA ALA A 13 3.34 35.62 0.91
C ALA A 13 3.29 34.90 -0.46
N LEU A 14 2.83 35.67 -1.44
CA LEU A 14 2.74 35.35 -2.85
C LEU A 14 4.13 35.63 -3.45
N PHE A 15 4.86 34.60 -3.88
CA PHE A 15 6.09 34.79 -4.67
C PHE A 15 5.92 34.14 -6.04
N VAL A 16 5.49 34.97 -6.98
CA VAL A 16 5.65 34.77 -8.42
C VAL A 16 7.11 35.03 -8.76
N SER A 17 7.78 34.06 -9.37
CA SER A 17 8.89 34.35 -10.28
C SER A 17 8.82 33.41 -11.47
N ILE A 18 8.43 34.01 -12.60
CA ILE A 18 8.50 33.46 -13.94
C ILE A 18 9.96 33.55 -14.39
N SER A 19 10.51 32.46 -14.92
CA SER A 19 11.67 32.54 -15.82
C SER A 19 11.50 31.49 -16.91
N LEU A 20 10.95 31.95 -18.04
CA LEU A 20 11.10 31.28 -19.33
C LEU A 20 12.56 31.44 -19.77
N ILE A 21 13.22 30.33 -20.10
CA ILE A 21 14.29 30.34 -21.10
C ILE A 21 13.98 29.24 -22.11
N LEU A 22 13.65 29.70 -23.31
CA LEU A 22 13.66 28.98 -24.57
C LEU A 22 15.12 28.61 -24.93
N ALA A 23 15.34 27.36 -25.33
CA ALA A 23 16.46 26.99 -26.19
C ALA A 23 16.06 25.80 -27.08
N CYS A 24 15.55 26.13 -28.28
CA CYS A 24 15.58 25.26 -29.45
C CYS A 24 16.80 25.66 -30.31
N GLY A 25 17.52 24.69 -30.86
CA GLY A 25 18.69 24.90 -31.72
C GLY A 25 19.30 23.62 -32.28
N ASP A 26 18.62 23.09 -33.31
CA ASP A 26 19.01 22.25 -34.47
C ASP A 26 20.31 21.40 -34.59
N LYS A 27 20.05 20.16 -35.09
CA LYS A 27 20.68 19.38 -36.20
C LYS A 27 21.99 18.58 -36.03
N LYS A 28 21.81 17.24 -36.07
CA LYS A 28 22.31 16.26 -37.08
C LYS A 28 21.63 14.91 -36.79
N GLU A 29 20.59 14.51 -37.52
CA GLU A 29 20.60 13.71 -38.77
C GLU A 29 21.28 12.34 -38.66
N SER A 30 20.47 11.28 -38.54
CA SER A 30 20.57 10.08 -39.38
C SER A 30 19.27 9.26 -39.30
N THR A 31 18.61 9.21 -40.45
CA THR A 31 17.39 8.52 -40.85
C THR A 31 17.46 7.00 -40.76
N SER A 32 16.37 6.35 -40.35
CA SER A 32 15.78 5.20 -41.05
C SER A 32 14.32 5.03 -40.63
N GLU A 33 13.42 5.52 -41.48
CA GLU A 33 12.01 5.12 -41.49
C GLU A 33 11.86 3.62 -41.82
N LYS A 34 10.88 2.96 -41.21
CA LYS A 34 9.79 2.35 -42.01
C LYS A 34 8.51 2.27 -41.18
N GLU A 35 7.52 3.00 -41.69
CA GLU A 35 6.13 3.10 -41.27
C GLU A 35 5.33 1.84 -41.68
N THR A 36 4.32 1.41 -40.90
CA THR A 36 2.91 1.28 -41.36
C THR A 36 1.96 0.83 -40.24
N THR A 37 1.11 1.79 -39.87
CA THR A 37 -0.27 1.81 -39.32
C THR A 37 -1.10 0.51 -39.31
N LYS A 38 -1.71 0.17 -38.15
CA LYS A 38 -3.16 0.35 -37.81
C LYS A 38 -3.73 -0.72 -36.83
N LYS A 39 -4.50 -0.20 -35.85
CA LYS A 39 -5.61 -0.81 -35.08
C LYS A 39 -5.34 -1.78 -33.90
N GLU A 40 -5.58 -1.25 -32.69
CA GLU A 40 -6.64 -1.66 -31.75
C GLU A 40 -6.82 -3.18 -31.50
N GLU A 41 -6.43 -3.66 -30.32
CA GLU A 41 -7.36 -4.31 -29.38
C GLU A 41 -6.69 -4.68 -28.04
N THR A 42 -7.41 -4.31 -26.99
CA THR A 42 -7.31 -4.74 -25.60
C THR A 42 -7.20 -6.25 -25.46
N LYS A 43 -6.16 -6.74 -24.78
CA LYS A 43 -6.25 -8.01 -24.05
C LYS A 43 -5.39 -7.97 -22.79
N SER A 44 -6.07 -7.63 -21.70
CA SER A 44 -5.59 -7.79 -20.33
C SER A 44 -5.45 -9.28 -20.06
N GLU A 45 -4.25 -9.82 -20.24
CA GLU A 45 -3.89 -11.14 -19.74
C GLU A 45 -3.32 -10.97 -18.34
N THR A 46 -4.22 -10.96 -17.35
CA THR A 46 -3.87 -11.09 -15.94
C THR A 46 -3.33 -12.49 -15.73
N LYS A 47 -2.01 -12.61 -15.85
CA LYS A 47 -1.23 -13.68 -15.25
C LYS A 47 -1.48 -13.60 -13.74
N THR A 48 -2.18 -14.59 -13.20
CA THR A 48 -2.20 -14.87 -11.75
C THR A 48 -0.79 -15.27 -11.36
N GLU A 49 0.02 -14.26 -11.10
CA GLU A 49 1.33 -14.39 -10.51
C GLU A 49 1.14 -14.14 -9.02
N SER A 50 1.00 -15.25 -8.28
CA SER A 50 1.30 -15.30 -6.85
C SER A 50 2.80 -15.06 -6.67
N THR A 51 3.26 -13.84 -6.97
CA THR A 51 4.66 -13.44 -6.80
C THR A 51 4.80 -12.92 -5.38
N THR A 52 5.14 -13.82 -4.46
CA THR A 52 5.88 -13.45 -3.26
C THR A 52 7.28 -13.05 -3.73
N THR A 53 7.46 -11.79 -4.16
CA THR A 53 8.76 -11.28 -4.61
C THR A 53 9.70 -11.19 -3.41
N THR A 54 10.38 -12.30 -3.14
CA THR A 54 11.49 -12.37 -2.18
C THR A 54 12.75 -11.94 -2.92
N SER A 55 12.98 -10.63 -3.00
CA SER A 55 14.25 -10.05 -3.43
C SER A 55 14.43 -8.70 -2.73
N GLY A 56 14.99 -8.71 -1.51
CA GLY A 56 15.45 -7.51 -0.78
C GLY A 56 14.49 -6.31 -0.72
N GLY A 57 13.18 -6.53 -0.85
CA GLY A 57 12.16 -5.50 -1.07
C GLY A 57 11.13 -5.43 0.05
N ASN A 58 10.12 -4.57 -0.12
CA ASN A 58 9.05 -4.42 0.85
C ASN A 58 8.16 -5.67 0.89
N GLN A 59 7.84 -6.13 2.10
CA GLN A 59 7.09 -7.35 2.37
C GLN A 59 5.97 -7.06 3.36
N LEU A 60 4.80 -7.63 3.11
CA LEU A 60 3.70 -7.69 4.06
C LEU A 60 3.37 -9.15 4.32
N TYR A 61 3.35 -9.56 5.58
CA TYR A 61 2.98 -10.91 6.00
C TYR A 61 2.20 -10.86 7.31
N PHE A 62 1.66 -12.00 7.74
CA PHE A 62 0.69 -12.04 8.83
C PHE A 62 1.20 -12.89 9.99
N VAL A 63 0.83 -12.48 11.19
CA VAL A 63 1.15 -13.16 12.46
C VAL A 63 -0.10 -13.16 13.35
N GLU A 64 -0.20 -14.15 14.24
CA GLU A 64 -1.30 -14.21 15.22
C GLU A 64 -1.20 -13.04 16.19
N GLN A 65 0.01 -12.79 16.69
CA GLN A 65 0.31 -11.72 17.64
C GLN A 65 1.80 -11.34 17.58
N TYR A 66 2.13 -10.22 18.20
CA TYR A 66 3.51 -9.83 18.50
C TYR A 66 3.62 -9.51 19.99
N THR A 67 4.79 -9.79 20.57
CA THR A 67 5.06 -9.47 21.98
C THR A 67 5.47 -8.01 22.14
N SER A 68 5.42 -7.48 23.37
CA SER A 68 5.94 -6.16 23.71
C SER A 68 7.42 -5.98 23.34
N ASP A 69 8.17 -7.09 23.27
CA ASP A 69 9.59 -7.13 22.87
C ASP A 69 9.77 -7.21 21.34
N GLY A 70 8.68 -7.17 20.58
CA GLY A 70 8.67 -7.22 19.11
C GLY A 70 8.85 -8.63 18.53
N GLN A 71 8.67 -9.68 19.33
CA GLN A 71 8.72 -11.06 18.82
C GLN A 71 7.43 -11.45 18.12
N GLU A 72 7.55 -11.97 16.92
CA GLU A 72 6.44 -12.45 16.09
C GLU A 72 6.05 -13.87 16.49
N VAL A 73 4.75 -14.12 16.69
CA VAL A 73 4.22 -15.44 17.02
C VAL A 73 3.17 -15.85 15.98
N GLY A 74 3.24 -17.10 15.52
CA GLY A 74 2.24 -17.66 14.61
C GLY A 74 2.25 -17.03 13.21
N LYS A 75 3.44 -16.86 12.61
CA LYS A 75 3.52 -16.42 11.20
C LYS A 75 2.86 -17.46 10.29
N SER A 76 1.86 -17.03 9.53
CA SER A 76 1.10 -17.91 8.65
C SER A 76 0.50 -17.14 7.47
N THR A 77 0.11 -17.85 6.42
CA THR A 77 -0.74 -17.35 5.33
C THR A 77 -2.18 -17.81 5.46
N LYS A 78 -2.50 -18.59 6.51
CA LYS A 78 -3.81 -19.15 6.80
C LYS A 78 -4.13 -19.02 8.28
N PHE A 79 -5.32 -18.50 8.61
CA PHE A 79 -5.79 -18.32 9.99
C PHE A 79 -7.24 -18.75 10.14
N PHE A 80 -7.60 -19.14 11.37
CA PHE A 80 -8.94 -19.53 11.74
C PHE A 80 -9.58 -18.45 12.60
N ILE A 81 -10.80 -18.04 12.24
CA ILE A 81 -11.61 -17.09 13.00
C ILE A 81 -12.89 -17.76 13.50
N LYS A 82 -13.50 -17.18 14.53
CA LYS A 82 -14.83 -17.62 14.97
C LYS A 82 -15.89 -17.12 13.99
N LYS A 83 -17.06 -17.76 13.97
CA LYS A 83 -18.22 -17.32 13.15
C LYS A 83 -18.68 -15.88 13.44
N LYS A 84 -18.34 -15.32 14.60
CA LYS A 84 -18.65 -13.93 14.98
C LYS A 84 -17.58 -12.92 14.52
N GLY A 85 -16.54 -13.40 13.85
CA GLY A 85 -15.38 -12.64 13.43
C GLY A 85 -14.13 -12.94 14.26
N GLY A 86 -13.02 -12.41 13.78
CA GLY A 86 -11.70 -12.48 14.41
C GLY A 86 -10.79 -11.41 13.82
N TYR A 87 -9.60 -11.28 14.39
CA TYR A 87 -8.60 -10.35 13.89
C TYR A 87 -7.22 -11.01 13.84
N ILE A 88 -6.38 -10.51 12.94
CA ILE A 88 -4.96 -10.87 12.87
C ILE A 88 -4.12 -9.60 12.85
N THR A 89 -2.80 -9.78 12.94
CA THR A 89 -1.83 -8.69 12.79
C THR A 89 -1.12 -8.82 11.45
N ALA A 90 -1.00 -7.72 10.70
CA ALA A 90 -0.10 -7.66 9.55
C ALA A 90 1.22 -6.99 9.94
N MET A 91 2.32 -7.55 9.45
CA MET A 91 3.68 -7.05 9.64
C MET A 91 4.22 -6.55 8.31
N LEU A 92 4.51 -5.26 8.25
CA LEU A 92 5.21 -4.64 7.13
C LEU A 92 6.70 -4.59 7.45
N ARG A 93 7.52 -5.11 6.55
CA ARG A 93 8.98 -4.91 6.54
C ARG A 93 9.37 -4.27 5.22
N THR A 94 10.21 -3.24 5.30
CA THR A 94 10.69 -2.49 4.14
C THR A 94 12.21 -2.51 4.12
N GLY A 95 12.80 -2.44 2.92
CA GLY A 95 14.26 -2.45 2.79
C GLY A 95 14.92 -1.15 3.27
N GLN A 96 14.15 -0.06 3.33
CA GLN A 96 14.58 1.28 3.75
C GLN A 96 13.47 1.95 4.58
N PRO A 97 13.78 3.03 5.31
CA PRO A 97 12.76 3.81 6.02
C PRO A 97 11.56 4.16 5.14
N ILE A 98 10.36 4.06 5.70
CA ILE A 98 9.10 4.21 4.94
C ILE A 98 8.89 5.63 4.39
N GLY A 99 9.54 6.63 5.00
CA GLY A 99 9.59 8.02 4.53
C GLY A 99 8.28 8.80 4.63
N VAL A 100 7.25 8.23 5.28
CA VAL A 100 5.93 8.86 5.48
C VAL A 100 5.49 8.74 6.94
N GLY A 101 4.65 9.67 7.40
CA GLY A 101 4.12 9.66 8.77
C GLY A 101 2.77 8.92 8.94
N SER A 102 2.13 8.55 7.84
CA SER A 102 0.89 7.78 7.86
C SER A 102 0.72 6.94 6.59
N VAL A 103 -0.01 5.84 6.73
CA VAL A 103 -0.36 4.90 5.65
C VAL A 103 -1.82 4.50 5.76
N ASP A 104 -2.36 3.93 4.69
CA ASP A 104 -3.66 3.27 4.67
C ASP A 104 -3.48 1.77 4.45
N VAL A 105 -4.06 0.96 5.32
CA VAL A 105 -4.10 -0.50 5.17
C VAL A 105 -5.46 -0.86 4.61
N ARG A 106 -5.48 -1.35 3.37
CA ARG A 106 -6.69 -1.79 2.68
C ARG A 106 -6.82 -3.30 2.76
N LEU A 107 -8.01 -3.76 3.12
CA LEU A 107 -8.42 -5.15 3.09
C LEU A 107 -9.36 -5.37 1.90
N GLU A 108 -8.98 -6.29 1.02
CA GLU A 108 -9.79 -6.72 -0.12
C GLU A 108 -10.08 -8.22 0.00
N ARG A 109 -11.31 -8.63 -0.30
CA ARG A 109 -11.68 -10.05 -0.38
C ARG A 109 -11.75 -10.47 -1.83
N GLU A 110 -11.16 -11.60 -2.16
CA GLU A 110 -11.27 -12.18 -3.50
C GLU A 110 -12.65 -12.82 -3.69
N SER A 111 -13.20 -12.66 -4.89
CA SER A 111 -14.47 -13.22 -5.32
C SER A 111 -14.42 -13.61 -6.79
N VAL A 112 -15.42 -14.36 -7.26
CA VAL A 112 -15.51 -14.79 -8.67
C VAL A 112 -15.57 -13.58 -9.62
N ASP A 113 -16.18 -12.48 -9.18
CA ASP A 113 -16.39 -11.27 -9.98
C ASP A 113 -15.23 -10.24 -9.86
N GLY A 114 -14.19 -10.56 -9.09
CA GLY A 114 -13.05 -9.67 -8.82
C GLY A 114 -12.79 -9.49 -7.32
N SER A 115 -12.09 -8.41 -6.94
CA SER A 115 -11.86 -8.07 -5.54
C SER A 115 -12.89 -7.08 -5.00
N GLU A 116 -13.39 -7.33 -3.79
CA GLU A 116 -14.27 -6.44 -3.04
C GLU A 116 -13.44 -5.71 -1.96
N ILE A 117 -13.47 -4.38 -1.93
CA ILE A 117 -12.87 -3.61 -0.83
C ILE A 117 -13.77 -3.78 0.40
N ILE A 118 -13.24 -4.42 1.43
CA ILE A 118 -13.95 -4.68 2.69
C ILE A 118 -13.74 -3.54 3.67
N ASP A 119 -12.50 -3.08 3.79
CA ASP A 119 -12.13 -2.03 4.73
C ASP A 119 -10.88 -1.27 4.26
N THR A 120 -10.72 -0.04 4.75
CA THR A 120 -9.47 0.73 4.63
C THR A 120 -9.27 1.52 5.91
N GLN A 121 -8.21 1.17 6.65
CA GLN A 121 -7.91 1.76 7.94
C GLN A 121 -6.63 2.60 7.89
N PRO A 122 -6.66 3.85 8.42
CA PRO A 122 -5.46 4.67 8.52
C PRO A 122 -4.61 4.25 9.72
N TYR A 123 -3.29 4.27 9.55
CA TYR A 123 -2.32 4.06 10.63
C TYR A 123 -1.25 5.15 10.64
N ASP A 124 -0.91 5.61 11.84
CA ASP A 124 0.26 6.46 12.05
C ASP A 124 1.52 5.60 12.08
N VAL A 125 2.54 6.05 11.36
CA VAL A 125 3.84 5.35 11.26
C VAL A 125 4.97 6.34 11.45
N SER A 126 6.15 5.85 11.82
CA SER A 126 7.35 6.67 11.95
C SER A 126 8.14 6.66 10.63
N PRO A 127 8.40 7.81 9.99
CA PRO A 127 9.02 7.87 8.65
C PRO A 127 10.45 7.31 8.60
N ASP A 128 11.13 7.26 9.74
CA ASP A 128 12.50 6.77 9.94
C ASP A 128 12.58 5.26 10.18
N LYS A 129 11.45 4.58 10.41
CA LYS A 129 11.39 3.14 10.65
C LYS A 129 11.12 2.37 9.36
N SER A 130 11.56 1.11 9.37
CA SER A 130 11.39 0.18 8.26
C SER A 130 10.50 -1.03 8.59
N TYR A 131 9.89 -1.06 9.78
CA TYR A 131 9.01 -2.15 10.20
C TYR A 131 7.83 -1.63 11.02
N PHE A 132 6.65 -2.21 10.81
CA PHE A 132 5.40 -1.78 11.45
C PHE A 132 4.43 -2.96 11.63
N PHE A 133 3.78 -2.99 12.79
CA PHE A 133 2.66 -3.90 13.07
C PHE A 133 1.34 -3.16 12.89
N PHE A 134 0.43 -3.75 12.13
CA PHE A 134 -0.93 -3.25 11.93
C PHE A 134 -1.90 -4.21 12.60
N ASP A 135 -2.33 -3.81 13.80
CA ASP A 135 -3.15 -4.65 14.66
C ASP A 135 -4.62 -4.54 14.29
N LYS A 136 -5.39 -5.57 14.67
CA LYS A 136 -6.85 -5.60 14.60
C LYS A 136 -7.42 -5.52 13.17
N ILE A 137 -6.70 -6.07 12.19
CA ILE A 137 -7.27 -6.30 10.86
C ILE A 137 -8.37 -7.34 11.04
N THR A 138 -9.63 -6.93 10.88
CA THR A 138 -10.80 -7.69 11.32
C THR A 138 -11.47 -8.39 10.15
N PHE A 139 -11.84 -9.65 10.35
CA PHE A 139 -12.48 -10.50 9.35
C PHE A 139 -13.79 -11.05 9.90
N TYR A 140 -14.84 -11.08 9.06
CA TYR A 140 -16.16 -11.58 9.42
C TYR A 140 -16.65 -12.74 8.56
N LYS A 141 -15.95 -13.03 7.46
CA LYS A 141 -16.28 -14.09 6.51
C LYS A 141 -15.02 -14.90 6.19
N SER A 142 -15.18 -16.20 5.95
CA SER A 142 -14.10 -17.00 5.39
C SER A 142 -13.83 -16.64 3.92
N GLY A 143 -12.64 -16.97 3.44
CA GLY A 143 -12.21 -16.77 2.05
C GLY A 143 -10.79 -16.21 1.95
N ASP A 144 -10.38 -15.94 0.72
CA ASP A 144 -9.08 -15.37 0.41
C ASP A 144 -9.14 -13.85 0.45
N TYR A 145 -8.14 -13.25 1.07
CA TYR A 145 -8.01 -11.80 1.21
C TYR A 145 -6.64 -11.32 0.75
N LYS A 146 -6.63 -10.12 0.19
CA LYS A 146 -5.42 -9.35 -0.06
C LYS A 146 -5.40 -8.14 0.86
N VAL A 147 -4.32 -8.00 1.61
CA VAL A 147 -4.04 -6.79 2.39
C VAL A 147 -2.97 -6.01 1.67
N THR A 148 -3.21 -4.72 1.43
CA THR A 148 -2.26 -3.82 0.78
C THR A 148 -2.05 -2.58 1.61
N VAL A 149 -0.79 -2.20 1.83
CA VAL A 149 -0.43 -0.96 2.50
C VAL A 149 -0.16 0.11 1.45
N PHE A 150 -0.80 1.25 1.58
CA PHE A 150 -0.68 2.39 0.68
C PHE A 150 -0.10 3.60 1.42
N LYS A 151 0.70 4.39 0.71
CA LYS A 151 0.90 5.80 1.08
C LYS A 151 -0.42 6.57 0.90
N LYS A 152 -0.53 7.72 1.57
CA LYS A 152 -1.70 8.61 1.44
C LYS A 152 -1.92 9.16 0.02
N ASP A 153 -0.91 9.13 -0.84
CA ASP A 153 -1.02 9.49 -2.26
C ASP A 153 -1.57 8.36 -3.14
N GLY A 154 -1.88 7.20 -2.56
CA GLY A 154 -2.38 6.02 -3.28
C GLY A 154 -1.30 5.08 -3.80
N THR A 155 -0.01 5.35 -3.58
CA THR A 155 1.09 4.48 -4.00
C THR A 155 1.14 3.22 -3.11
N PRO A 156 1.07 1.99 -3.67
CA PRO A 156 1.22 0.77 -2.90
C PRO A 156 2.67 0.59 -2.42
N ILE A 157 2.84 0.20 -1.16
CA ILE A 157 4.14 -0.07 -0.52
C ILE A 157 4.46 -1.56 -0.56
N ALA A 158 3.51 -2.38 -0.12
CA ALA A 158 3.59 -3.84 -0.11
C ALA A 158 2.18 -4.45 0.02
N SER A 159 2.03 -5.69 -0.43
CA SER A 159 0.81 -6.46 -0.25
C SER A 159 1.12 -7.89 0.19
N GLY A 160 0.18 -8.51 0.90
CA GLY A 160 0.21 -9.91 1.29
C GLY A 160 -1.17 -10.53 1.15
N THR A 161 -1.22 -11.83 0.86
CA THR A 161 -2.45 -12.61 0.76
C THR A 161 -2.61 -13.50 1.98
N VAL A 162 -3.84 -13.63 2.47
CA VAL A 162 -4.19 -14.45 3.63
C VAL A 162 -5.51 -15.18 3.40
N GLU A 163 -5.51 -16.48 3.69
CA GLU A 163 -6.69 -17.32 3.70
C GLU A 163 -7.30 -17.33 5.11
N ILE A 164 -8.60 -17.06 5.19
CA ILE A 164 -9.35 -17.06 6.44
C ILE A 164 -10.38 -18.17 6.41
N GLU A 165 -10.34 -19.05 7.40
CA GLU A 165 -11.34 -20.11 7.60
C GLU A 165 -12.06 -19.94 8.93
N PHE A 166 -13.20 -20.62 9.08
CA PHE A 166 -13.84 -20.72 10.38
C PHE A 166 -13.21 -21.87 11.19
N GLU A 167 -12.99 -21.65 12.49
CA GLU A 167 -12.69 -22.70 13.47
C GLU A 167 -13.87 -23.67 13.65
#